data_AF-A0A939K4R7-F1
#
_entry.id   AF-A0A939K4R7-F1
#
_cell.length_a   1.000
_cell.length_b   1.000
_cell.length_c   1.000
_cell.angle_alpha   90.00
_cell.angle_beta   90.00
_cell.angle_gamma   90.00
#
_symmetry.space_group_name_H-M   'P 1'
#
loop_
_entity.id
_entity.type
_entity.pdbx_description
1 polymer ?
#
loop_
_entity_poly.entity_id
_entity_poly.type
_entity_poly.pdbx_seq_one_letter_code
_entity_poly.pdbx_strand_id
1 'polypeptide(L)'
;MEQQPKLLYETIYDLIEFRGIKQGKIAEAMTMSNNNWYKARQKKLRNLNIQDINQLATFLDLPAEQVFSLCYAVYKQADAELPL
;
A
#
# COMPACT_ATOMS: atom_id res chain seq x y z
N MET A 1 -14.86 -1.27 -27.68
CA MET A 1 -14.68 -1.38 -26.21
C MET A 1 -13.37 -0.71 -25.89
N GLU A 2 -13.40 0.47 -25.28
CA GLU A 2 -12.19 1.11 -24.76
C GLU A 2 -11.63 0.20 -23.67
N GLN A 3 -10.44 -0.34 -23.89
CA GLN A 3 -9.73 -1.08 -22.84
C GLN A 3 -9.33 -0.04 -21.79
N GLN A 4 -9.99 -0.07 -20.63
CA GLN A 4 -9.52 0.71 -19.48
C GLN A 4 -8.04 0.34 -19.25
N PRO A 5 -7.15 1.33 -19.08
CA PRO A 5 -5.74 1.05 -18.87
C PRO A 5 -5.61 0.14 -17.65
N LYS A 6 -5.08 -1.07 -17.87
CA LYS A 6 -4.76 -1.99 -16.78
C LYS A 6 -3.68 -1.30 -15.96
N LEU A 7 -3.97 -0.96 -14.72
CA LEU A 7 -2.96 -0.43 -13.80
C LEU A 7 -1.80 -1.43 -13.75
N LEU A 8 -0.57 -0.94 -13.91
CA LEU A 8 0.62 -1.79 -13.98
C LEU A 8 0.86 -2.57 -12.67
N TYR A 9 0.26 -2.09 -11.58
CA TYR A 9 0.35 -2.63 -10.23
C TYR A 9 -1.06 -2.82 -9.67
N GLU A 10 -1.37 -4.02 -9.19
CA GLU A 10 -2.70 -4.36 -8.66
C GLU A 10 -2.81 -3.95 -7.17
N THR A 11 -1.69 -3.94 -6.45
CA THR A 11 -1.60 -3.55 -5.04
C THR A 11 -0.37 -2.70 -4.74
N ILE A 12 -0.34 -2.09 -3.55
CA ILE A 12 0.83 -1.36 -3.05
C ILE A 12 2.05 -2.29 -2.88
N TYR A 13 1.83 -3.58 -2.60
CA TYR A 13 2.92 -4.55 -2.46
C TYR A 13 3.59 -4.83 -3.79
N ASP A 14 2.81 -4.98 -4.87
CA ASP A 14 3.36 -5.22 -6.21
C ASP A 14 4.23 -4.04 -6.65
N LEU A 15 3.80 -2.81 -6.36
CA LEU A 15 4.59 -1.61 -6.63
C LEU A 15 5.91 -1.59 -5.85
N ILE A 16 5.85 -1.89 -4.55
CA ILE A 16 7.02 -1.93 -3.66
C ILE A 16 8.03 -2.98 -4.13
N GLU A 17 7.54 -4.17 -4.50
CA GLU A 17 8.36 -5.27 -5.01
C GLU A 17 9.00 -4.92 -6.35
N PHE A 18 8.20 -4.41 -7.30
CA PHE A 18 8.70 -3.99 -8.61
C PHE A 18 9.80 -2.93 -8.51
N ARG A 19 9.67 -1.98 -7.58
CA ARG A 19 10.67 -0.93 -7.33
C ARG A 19 11.86 -1.41 -6.48
N GLY A 20 11.86 -2.66 -6.01
CA GLY A 20 12.91 -3.19 -5.14
C GLY A 20 13.02 -2.48 -3.79
N ILE A 21 11.92 -1.87 -3.32
CA ILE A 21 11.92 -1.07 -2.09
C ILE A 21 11.94 -2.01 -0.87
N LYS A 22 12.97 -1.86 -0.05
CA LYS A 22 13.11 -2.63 1.19
C LYS A 22 12.10 -2.16 2.24
N GLN A 23 11.56 -3.11 2.99
CA GLN A 23 10.57 -2.84 4.04
C GLN A 23 11.06 -1.82 5.09
N GLY A 24 12.34 -1.88 5.43
CA GLY A 24 12.94 -0.90 6.36
C GLY A 24 12.92 0.54 5.84
N LYS A 25 13.02 0.73 4.51
CA LYS A 25 12.94 2.06 3.90
C LYS A 25 11.54 2.65 3.96
N ILE A 26 10.52 1.81 3.87
CA ILE A 26 9.13 2.25 4.01
C ILE A 26 8.87 2.65 5.47
N ALA A 27 9.33 1.86 6.43
CA ALA A 27 9.18 2.19 7.85
C ALA A 27 9.89 3.49 8.21
N GLU A 28 11.13 3.68 7.72
CA GLU A 28 11.88 4.96 7.84
C GLU A 28 11.07 6.13 7.26
N ALA A 29 10.55 5.98 6.03
CA ALA A 29 9.82 7.04 5.33
C ALA A 29 8.50 7.42 6.00
N MET A 30 7.80 6.45 6.58
CA MET A 30 6.56 6.69 7.33
C MET A 30 6.82 7.05 8.80
N THR A 31 8.07 7.34 9.18
CA THR A 31 8.45 7.71 10.56
C THR A 31 7.95 6.71 11.61
N MET A 32 7.86 5.42 11.23
CA MET A 32 7.34 4.37 12.09
C MET A 32 8.39 3.29 12.34
N SER A 33 8.25 2.55 13.44
CA SER A 33 9.12 1.39 13.67
C SER A 33 8.88 0.30 12.61
N ASN A 34 9.92 -0.47 12.28
CA ASN A 34 9.80 -1.66 11.42
C ASN A 34 8.68 -2.61 11.90
N ASN A 35 8.53 -2.73 13.22
CA ASN A 35 7.48 -3.54 13.83
C ASN A 35 6.06 -3.02 13.54
N ASN A 36 5.88 -1.69 13.50
CA ASN A 36 4.58 -1.09 13.21
C ASN A 36 4.21 -1.26 11.73
N TRP A 37 5.18 -1.07 10.82
CA TRP A 37 4.98 -1.34 9.39
C TRP A 37 4.65 -2.82 9.15
N TYR A 38 5.38 -3.73 9.79
CA TYR A 38 5.12 -5.16 9.70
C TYR A 38 3.73 -5.54 10.23
N LYS A 39 3.31 -4.99 11.38
CA LYS A 39 1.95 -5.16 11.91
C LYS A 39 0.89 -4.61 10.97
N ALA A 40 1.15 -3.47 10.32
CA ALA A 40 0.23 -2.92 9.32
C ALA A 40 0.07 -3.87 8.14
N ARG A 41 1.17 -4.45 7.65
CA ARG A 41 1.13 -5.47 6.59
C ARG A 41 0.36 -6.72 6.98
N GLN A 42 0.61 -7.24 8.19
CA GLN A 42 -0.13 -8.39 8.74
C GLN A 42 -1.62 -8.12 8.84
N LYS A 43 -2.01 -6.89 9.20
CA LYS A 43 -3.40 -6.43 9.24
C LYS A 43 -3.93 -5.96 7.89
N LYS A 44 -3.25 -6.28 6.79
CA LYS A 44 -3.68 -5.97 5.42
C LYS A 44 -3.99 -4.48 5.25
N LEU A 45 -3.19 -3.64 5.92
CA LEU A 45 -3.25 -2.18 5.89
C LEU A 45 -4.54 -1.57 6.50
N ARG A 46 -5.34 -2.35 7.24
CA ARG A 46 -6.58 -1.90 7.92
C ARG A 46 -6.38 -0.79 8.94
N ASN A 47 -5.15 -0.56 9.38
CA ASN A 47 -4.79 0.39 10.42
C ASN A 47 -4.00 1.60 9.88
N LEU A 48 -3.91 1.78 8.56
CA LEU A 48 -3.35 3.00 7.99
C LEU A 48 -4.36 4.13 8.06
N ASN A 49 -3.91 5.31 8.47
CA ASN A 49 -4.69 6.54 8.44
C ASN A 49 -4.31 7.40 7.22
N ILE A 50 -4.98 8.54 7.03
CA ILE A 50 -4.74 9.44 5.89
C ILE A 50 -3.31 10.01 5.90
N GLN A 51 -2.74 10.29 7.08
CA GLN A 51 -1.36 10.77 7.19
C GLN A 51 -0.36 9.71 6.72
N ASP A 52 -0.58 8.43 7.05
CA ASP A 52 0.24 7.32 6.59
C ASP A 52 0.22 7.21 5.05
N ILE A 53 -0.96 7.39 4.43
CA ILE A 53 -1.13 7.41 2.98
C ILE A 53 -0.35 8.58 2.34
N ASN A 54 -0.43 9.77 2.92
CA ASN A 54 0.30 10.95 2.41
C ASN A 54 1.82 10.81 2.54
N GLN A 55 2.30 10.16 3.61
CA GLN A 55 3.74 9.87 3.78
C GLN A 55 4.21 8.85 2.74
N LEU A 56 3.45 7.79 2.52
CA LEU A 56 3.74 6.82 1.45
C LEU A 56 3.71 7.47 0.07
N ALA A 57 2.74 8.35 -0.19
CA ALA A 57 2.62 9.09 -1.45
C ALA A 57 3.86 9.96 -1.71
N THR A 58 4.29 10.73 -0.72
CA THR A 58 5.52 11.53 -0.79
C THR A 58 6.74 10.66 -1.06
N PHE A 59 6.88 9.54 -0.33
CA PHE A 59 8.03 8.65 -0.48
C PHE A 59 8.07 7.94 -1.83
N LEU A 60 6.92 7.56 -2.35
CA LEU A 60 6.79 6.87 -3.64
C LEU A 60 6.77 7.85 -4.82
N ASP A 61 6.76 9.16 -4.56
CA ASP A 61 6.60 10.20 -5.58
C ASP A 61 5.36 9.92 -6.47
N LEU A 62 4.22 9.71 -5.81
CA LEU A 62 2.93 9.40 -6.44
C LEU A 62 1.82 10.25 -5.82
N PRO A 63 0.71 10.50 -6.55
CA PRO A 63 -0.50 11.09 -5.97
C PRO A 63 -1.06 10.26 -4.81
N ALA A 64 -1.57 10.93 -3.78
CA ALA A 64 -2.12 10.28 -2.59
C ALA A 64 -3.32 9.37 -2.93
N GLU A 65 -4.12 9.75 -3.90
CA GLU A 65 -5.28 9.00 -4.40
C GLU A 65 -4.85 7.67 -5.04
N GLN A 66 -3.72 7.67 -5.75
CA GLN A 66 -3.17 6.47 -6.35
C GLN A 66 -2.66 5.52 -5.27
N VAL A 67 -1.92 6.04 -4.28
CA VAL A 67 -1.44 5.23 -3.15
C VAL A 67 -2.60 4.69 -2.33
N PHE A 68 -3.62 5.51 -2.07
CA PHE A 68 -4.85 5.08 -1.41
C PHE A 68 -5.50 3.90 -2.16
N SER A 69 -5.66 4.01 -3.48
CA SER A 69 -6.26 2.97 -4.31
C SER A 69 -5.48 1.66 -4.24
N LEU A 70 -4.15 1.72 -4.29
CA LEU A 70 -3.25 0.57 -4.17
C LEU A 70 -3.30 -0.08 -2.77
N CYS A 71 -3.40 0.71 -1.70
CA CYS A 71 -3.57 0.22 -0.34
C CYS A 71 -4.97 -0.39 -0.15
N TYR A 72 -6.01 0.22 -0.72
CA TYR A 72 -7.38 -0.25 -0.66
C TYR A 72 -7.56 -1.59 -1.39
N ALA A 73 -6.84 -1.81 -2.50
CA ALA A 73 -6.83 -3.11 -3.18
C ALA A 73 -6.36 -4.26 -2.26
N VAL A 74 -5.31 -4.03 -1.45
CA VAL A 74 -4.86 -5.01 -0.43
C VAL A 74 -5.96 -5.31 0.59
N TYR A 75 -6.63 -4.25 1.06
CA TYR A 75 -7.74 -4.40 2.00
C TYR A 75 -8.88 -5.22 1.40
N LYS A 76 -9.30 -4.90 0.16
CA LYS A 76 -10.39 -5.56 -0.57
C LYS A 76 -10.11 -7.04 -0.83
N GLN A 77 -8.88 -7.38 -1.22
CA GLN A 77 -8.47 -8.78 -1.41
C GLN A 77 -8.58 -9.56 -0.10
N ALA A 78 -8.13 -8.98 1.01
CA ALA A 78 -8.24 -9.61 2.33
C ALA A 78 -9.69 -9.78 2.81
N ASP A 79 -10.57 -8.86 2.44
CA ASP A 79 -12.00 -8.94 2.79
C ASP A 79 -12.71 -10.05 2.01
N ALA A 80 -12.33 -10.26 0.74
CA ALA A 80 -12.84 -11.35 -0.09
C ALA A 80 -12.37 -12.75 0.37
N GLU A 81 -11.31 -12.84 1.17
CA GLU A 81 -10.76 -14.08 1.73
C GLU A 81 -11.44 -14.51 3.06
N LEU A 82 -12.28 -13.66 3.66
CA LEU A 82 -12.99 -13.99 4.90
C LEU A 82 -14.31 -14.72 4.57
N PRO A 83 -14.55 -15.95 5.08
CA PRO A 83 -15.84 -16.60 4.95
C PRO A 83 -16.92 -15.80 5.71
N LEU A 84 -18.09 -15.66 5.09
CA LEU A 84 -19.31 -15.07 5.68
C LEU A 84 -19.76 -15.80 6.94
#